data_AF-A0A660UGW4-F1
#
_entry.id   AF-A0A660UGW4-F1
#
_cell.length_a   1.000
_cell.length_b   1.000
_cell.length_c   1.000
_cell.angle_alpha   90.00
_cell.angle_beta   90.00
_cell.angle_gamma   90.00
#
_symmetry.space_group_name_H-M   'P 1'
#
loop_
_entity.id
_entity.type
_entity.pdbx_description
1 polymer ?
#
loop_
_entity_poly.entity_id
_entity_poly.type
_entity_poly.pdbx_seq_one_letter_code
_entity_poly.pdbx_strand_id
1 'polypeptide(L)'
;IAVFSSQNIDRFVSVFRACQRTGRTLVVDPYTACILDSLKELSPNLPQYDWDNGFKIFFVPNTHTEKLANSKRLYKYKSAKITFDEIMANKDKLVLKDNYRLSRISKNKGLLKDATVIYSLWEGYLDQENFWQNNNVPLHHVHCSGHAYKEDLKRLAQAINPKKIIPNHTFHPEQFRDLFRDKVMFLQDGQTVDLGL
;
A
#
# COMPACT_ATOMS: atom_id res chain seq x y z
N ILE A 1 -8.25 -4.10 -11.12
CA ILE A 1 -7.32 -4.51 -10.04
C ILE A 1 -6.58 -3.26 -9.56
N ALA A 2 -6.36 -3.11 -8.25
CA ALA A 2 -5.62 -1.99 -7.66
C ALA A 2 -4.41 -2.51 -6.89
N VAL A 3 -3.21 -1.99 -7.18
CA VAL A 3 -1.95 -2.43 -6.58
C VAL A 3 -1.42 -1.32 -5.67
N PHE A 4 -1.46 -1.55 -4.36
CA PHE A 4 -0.91 -0.66 -3.34
C PHE A 4 -0.60 -1.43 -2.04
N SER A 5 0.26 -0.87 -1.19
CA SER A 5 0.63 -1.47 0.10
C SER A 5 -0.57 -1.51 1.04
N SER A 6 -0.78 -2.65 1.72
CA SER A 6 -1.81 -2.78 2.76
C SER A 6 -1.60 -1.83 3.96
N GLN A 7 -0.38 -1.32 4.14
CA GLN A 7 -0.04 -0.40 5.23
C GLN A 7 -0.27 1.07 4.87
N ASN A 8 -0.49 1.39 3.59
CA ASN A 8 -0.84 2.75 3.18
C ASN A 8 -2.36 2.96 3.35
N ILE A 9 -2.76 3.36 4.56
CA ILE A 9 -4.16 3.53 4.95
C ILE A 9 -4.84 4.64 4.16
N ASP A 10 -4.16 5.76 3.90
CA ASP A 10 -4.71 6.86 3.09
C ASP A 10 -5.02 6.41 1.66
N ARG A 11 -4.12 5.60 1.08
CA ARG A 11 -4.35 5.01 -0.25
C ARG A 11 -5.52 4.04 -0.22
N PHE A 12 -5.63 3.22 0.82
CA PHE A 12 -6.79 2.34 1.00
C PHE A 12 -8.08 3.16 1.02
N VAL A 13 -8.17 4.20 1.86
CA VAL A 13 -9.35 5.05 1.99
C VAL A 13 -9.70 5.73 0.66
N SER A 14 -8.69 6.19 -0.08
CA SER A 14 -8.87 6.81 -1.40
C SER A 14 -9.46 5.83 -2.41
N VAL A 15 -8.92 4.61 -2.50
CA VAL A 15 -9.43 3.56 -3.40
C VAL A 15 -10.83 3.12 -2.97
N PHE A 16 -11.07 2.94 -1.67
CA PHE A 16 -12.39 2.58 -1.15
C PHE A 16 -13.44 3.64 -1.52
N ARG A 17 -13.15 4.93 -1.31
CA ARG A 17 -14.05 6.03 -1.71
C ARG A 17 -14.32 6.06 -3.21
N ALA A 18 -13.31 5.79 -4.05
CA ALA A 18 -13.50 5.68 -5.49
C ALA A 18 -14.41 4.50 -5.88
N CYS A 19 -14.29 3.37 -5.17
CA CYS A 19 -15.18 2.22 -5.34
C CYS A 19 -16.63 2.61 -5.01
N GLN A 20 -16.86 3.26 -3.86
CA GLN A 20 -18.18 3.74 -3.44
C GLN A 20 -18.81 4.68 -4.48
N ARG A 21 -18.05 5.68 -4.96
CA ARG A 21 -18.51 6.66 -5.97
C ARG A 21 -18.86 6.04 -7.32
N THR A 22 -18.27 4.89 -7.63
CA THR A 22 -18.49 4.17 -8.91
C THR A 22 -19.42 2.98 -8.76
N GLY A 23 -20.04 2.79 -7.58
CA GLY A 23 -20.93 1.65 -7.31
C GLY A 23 -20.21 0.29 -7.38
N ARG A 24 -18.91 0.27 -7.12
CA ARG A 24 -18.09 -0.96 -7.11
C ARG A 24 -17.76 -1.37 -5.69
N THR A 25 -17.64 -2.68 -5.47
CA THR A 25 -17.23 -3.25 -4.18
C THR A 25 -15.73 -3.53 -4.18
N LEU A 26 -15.03 -2.99 -3.18
CA LEU A 26 -13.62 -3.30 -2.95
C LEU A 26 -13.51 -4.71 -2.34
N VAL A 27 -12.59 -5.52 -2.88
CA VAL A 27 -12.25 -6.85 -2.35
C VAL A 27 -10.79 -6.84 -1.91
N VAL A 28 -10.52 -7.31 -0.70
CA VAL A 28 -9.18 -7.29 -0.11
C VAL A 28 -8.80 -8.63 0.49
N ASP A 29 -7.54 -8.78 0.88
CA ASP A 29 -7.07 -9.97 1.59
C ASP A 29 -7.29 -9.87 3.11
N PRO A 30 -7.23 -11.00 3.84
CA PRO A 30 -7.42 -11.00 5.29
C PRO A 30 -6.40 -10.15 6.06
N TYR A 31 -5.19 -10.00 5.53
CA TYR A 31 -4.16 -9.16 6.14
C TYR A 31 -4.56 -7.68 6.14
N THR A 32 -5.03 -7.17 5.01
CA THR A 32 -5.51 -5.79 4.88
C THR A 32 -6.72 -5.55 5.79
N ALA A 33 -7.68 -6.48 5.80
CA ALA A 33 -8.83 -6.41 6.70
C ALA A 33 -8.39 -6.38 8.18
N CYS A 34 -7.41 -7.20 8.55
CA CYS A 34 -6.86 -7.26 9.90
C CYS A 34 -6.19 -5.95 10.33
N ILE A 35 -5.44 -5.28 9.44
CA ILE A 35 -4.84 -3.97 9.74
C ILE A 35 -5.92 -2.95 10.07
N LEU A 36 -6.94 -2.83 9.20
CA LEU A 36 -8.02 -1.85 9.35
C LEU A 36 -8.85 -2.09 10.61
N ASP A 37 -9.15 -3.36 10.90
CA ASP A 37 -9.88 -3.77 12.10
C ASP A 37 -9.06 -3.50 13.37
N SER A 38 -7.74 -3.68 13.34
CA SER A 38 -6.86 -3.33 14.47
C SER A 38 -6.75 -1.82 14.72
N LEU A 39 -7.03 -0.98 13.73
CA LEU A 39 -6.97 0.48 13.85
C LEU A 39 -8.34 1.13 14.11
N LYS A 40 -9.42 0.36 14.10
CA LYS A 40 -10.80 0.90 14.14
C LYS A 40 -11.10 1.72 15.40
N GLU A 41 -10.51 1.36 16.54
CA GLU A 41 -10.73 2.07 17.81
C GLU A 41 -10.03 3.43 17.81
N LEU A 42 -8.87 3.53 17.15
CA LEU A 42 -8.11 4.77 17.01
C LEU A 42 -8.69 5.69 15.93
N SER A 43 -9.29 5.11 14.88
CA SER A 43 -9.91 5.87 13.80
C SER A 43 -11.24 5.22 13.36
N PRO A 44 -12.36 5.59 14.01
CA PRO A 44 -13.68 5.01 13.77
C PRO A 44 -14.20 5.19 12.34
N ASN A 45 -13.68 6.19 11.61
CA ASN A 45 -14.05 6.48 10.23
C ASN A 45 -13.27 5.64 9.20
N LEU A 46 -12.37 4.74 9.63
CA LEU A 46 -11.70 3.83 8.70
C LEU A 46 -12.71 2.81 8.17
N PRO A 47 -12.75 2.58 6.84
CA PRO A 47 -13.67 1.60 6.29
C PRO A 47 -13.51 0.25 6.95
N GLN A 48 -14.64 -0.38 7.27
CA GLN A 48 -14.70 -1.72 7.84
C GLN A 48 -15.48 -2.66 6.93
N TYR A 49 -15.25 -3.95 7.11
CA TYR A 49 -15.89 -5.02 6.34
C TYR A 49 -17.37 -5.22 6.72
N ASP A 50 -17.76 -4.81 7.93
CA ASP A 50 -19.09 -5.01 8.53
C ASP A 50 -20.00 -3.78 8.41
N TRP A 51 -19.58 -2.75 7.66
CA TRP A 51 -20.47 -1.66 7.27
C TRP A 51 -21.46 -2.10 6.20
N ASP A 52 -22.61 -1.42 6.10
CA ASP A 52 -23.63 -1.70 5.07
C ASP A 52 -23.04 -1.71 3.64
N ASN A 53 -22.13 -0.77 3.37
CA ASN A 53 -21.36 -0.68 2.12
C ASN A 53 -19.88 -1.05 2.32
N GLY A 54 -19.60 -2.00 3.22
CA GLY A 54 -18.26 -2.48 3.54
C GLY A 54 -17.56 -3.19 2.37
N PHE A 55 -16.25 -3.39 2.52
CA PHE A 55 -15.49 -4.17 1.55
C PHE A 55 -15.68 -5.69 1.80
N LYS A 56 -15.45 -6.50 0.75
CA LYS A 56 -15.43 -7.96 0.85
C LYS A 56 -14.02 -8.49 1.00
N ILE A 57 -13.88 -9.72 1.48
CA ILE A 57 -12.60 -10.31 1.82
C ILE A 57 -12.42 -11.64 1.09
N PHE A 58 -11.47 -11.69 0.16
CA PHE A 58 -11.09 -12.94 -0.48
C PHE A 58 -10.00 -13.61 0.34
N PHE A 59 -10.28 -14.80 0.89
CA PHE A 59 -9.36 -15.56 1.74
C PHE A 59 -8.28 -16.23 0.88
N VAL A 60 -7.39 -15.41 0.32
CA VAL A 60 -6.30 -15.82 -0.54
C VAL A 60 -5.32 -16.75 0.21
N PRO A 61 -4.90 -17.88 -0.35
CA PRO A 61 -3.95 -18.78 0.30
C PRO A 61 -2.54 -18.19 0.26
N ASN A 62 -2.15 -17.57 1.38
CA ASN A 62 -0.84 -16.99 1.63
C ASN A 62 -0.46 -17.09 3.11
N THR A 63 0.81 -16.82 3.43
CA THR A 63 1.37 -16.94 4.78
C THR A 63 0.66 -16.08 5.81
N HIS A 64 0.19 -14.87 5.44
CA HIS A 64 -0.57 -14.02 6.35
C HIS A 64 -1.95 -14.60 6.69
N THR A 65 -2.64 -15.15 5.69
CA THR A 65 -3.95 -15.79 5.88
C THR A 65 -3.82 -17.04 6.75
N GLU A 66 -2.77 -17.85 6.54
CA GLU A 66 -2.45 -19.00 7.39
C GLU A 66 -2.18 -18.59 8.84
N LYS A 67 -1.36 -17.55 9.06
CA LYS A 67 -1.09 -17.02 10.41
C LYS A 67 -2.38 -16.55 11.10
N LEU A 68 -3.27 -15.85 10.39
CA LEU A 68 -4.56 -15.41 10.92
C LEU A 68 -5.52 -16.58 11.19
N ALA A 69 -5.46 -17.64 10.38
CA ALA A 69 -6.24 -18.85 10.61
C ALA A 69 -5.78 -19.57 11.88
N ASN A 70 -4.47 -19.76 12.03
CA ASN A 70 -3.86 -20.40 13.20
C ASN A 70 -4.16 -19.63 14.50
N SER A 71 -4.20 -18.30 14.43
CA SER A 71 -4.58 -17.45 15.57
C SER A 71 -6.09 -17.32 15.76
N LYS A 72 -6.92 -18.04 14.99
CA LYS A 72 -8.40 -17.98 14.94
C LYS A 72 -9.00 -16.59 14.61
N ARG A 73 -8.17 -15.58 14.30
CA ARG A 73 -8.62 -14.22 13.96
C ARG A 73 -9.30 -14.17 12.60
N LEU A 74 -8.91 -15.06 11.68
CA LEU A 74 -9.50 -15.14 10.35
C LEU A 74 -11.02 -15.40 10.38
N TYR A 75 -11.51 -16.15 11.37
CA TYR A 75 -12.92 -16.54 11.46
C TYR A 75 -13.86 -15.35 11.71
N LYS A 76 -13.35 -14.26 12.30
CA LYS A 76 -14.11 -13.00 12.47
C LYS A 76 -14.60 -12.45 11.14
N TYR A 77 -13.84 -12.64 10.07
CA TYR A 77 -14.10 -12.08 8.75
C TYR A 77 -15.01 -12.96 7.88
N LYS A 78 -15.57 -14.05 8.43
CA LYS A 78 -16.36 -15.03 7.67
C LYS A 78 -17.60 -14.40 7.01
N SER A 79 -18.24 -13.43 7.65
CA SER A 79 -19.45 -12.75 7.14
C SER A 79 -19.19 -11.90 5.89
N ALA A 80 -17.97 -11.41 5.72
CA ALA A 80 -17.55 -10.61 4.55
C ALA A 80 -16.77 -11.43 3.52
N LYS A 81 -16.63 -12.74 3.73
CA LYS A 81 -15.90 -13.61 2.80
C LYS A 81 -16.57 -13.63 1.44
N ILE A 82 -15.77 -13.54 0.39
CA ILE A 82 -16.18 -13.79 -1.00
C ILE A 82 -15.32 -14.91 -1.58
N THR A 83 -15.91 -15.76 -2.41
CA THR A 83 -15.22 -16.83 -3.14
C THR A 83 -14.67 -16.33 -4.47
N PHE A 84 -13.75 -17.09 -5.08
CA PHE A 84 -13.23 -16.71 -6.38
C PHE A 84 -14.28 -16.82 -7.49
N ASP A 85 -15.22 -17.78 -7.38
CA ASP A 85 -16.29 -17.94 -8.35
C ASP A 85 -17.27 -16.75 -8.31
N GLU A 86 -17.60 -16.25 -7.12
CA GLU A 86 -18.36 -15.01 -6.96
C GLU A 86 -17.62 -13.79 -7.52
N ILE A 87 -16.28 -13.74 -7.37
CA ILE A 87 -15.45 -12.69 -7.97
C ILE A 87 -15.56 -12.75 -9.50
N MET A 88 -15.41 -13.92 -10.10
CA MET A 88 -15.51 -14.09 -11.56
C MET A 88 -16.89 -13.72 -12.08
N ALA A 89 -17.95 -14.12 -11.37
CA ALA A 89 -19.34 -13.84 -11.75
C ALA A 89 -19.70 -12.34 -11.67
N ASN A 90 -19.03 -11.57 -10.82
CA ASN A 90 -19.34 -10.15 -10.58
C ASN A 90 -18.19 -9.20 -10.95
N LYS A 91 -17.20 -9.66 -11.72
CA LYS A 91 -15.91 -8.96 -11.94
C LYS A 91 -16.04 -7.49 -12.35
N ASP A 92 -17.05 -7.11 -13.12
CA ASP A 92 -17.26 -5.73 -13.60
C ASP A 92 -17.67 -4.74 -12.50
N LYS A 93 -18.22 -5.28 -11.39
CA LYS A 93 -18.66 -4.52 -10.21
C LYS A 93 -17.62 -4.55 -9.09
N LEU A 94 -16.46 -5.15 -9.30
CA LEU A 94 -15.46 -5.36 -8.26
C LEU A 94 -14.16 -4.61 -8.56
N VAL A 95 -13.52 -4.15 -7.50
CA VAL A 95 -12.10 -3.75 -7.52
C VAL A 95 -11.36 -4.68 -6.58
N LEU A 96 -10.41 -5.45 -7.10
CA LEU A 96 -9.57 -6.32 -6.27
C LEU A 96 -8.31 -5.58 -5.87
N LYS A 97 -8.04 -5.45 -4.56
CA LYS A 97 -6.72 -5.06 -4.07
C LYS A 97 -5.78 -6.24 -4.27
N ASP A 98 -4.72 -6.02 -5.03
CA ASP A 98 -3.74 -7.05 -5.32
C ASP A 98 -2.87 -7.45 -4.12
N ASN A 99 -2.37 -8.68 -4.19
CA ASN A 99 -1.16 -9.17 -3.54
C ASN A 99 -0.52 -10.23 -4.45
N TYR A 100 0.72 -10.60 -4.15
CA TYR A 100 1.48 -11.56 -4.95
C TYR A 100 0.71 -12.84 -5.31
N ARG A 101 -0.03 -13.43 -4.36
CA ARG A 101 -0.78 -14.69 -4.61
C ARG A 101 -2.06 -14.46 -5.41
N LEU A 102 -2.76 -13.36 -5.17
CA LEU A 102 -3.97 -13.02 -5.90
C LEU A 102 -3.71 -12.78 -7.38
N SER A 103 -2.63 -12.07 -7.74
CA SER A 103 -2.26 -11.83 -9.14
C SER A 103 -2.04 -13.14 -9.92
N ARG A 104 -1.37 -14.12 -9.28
CA ARG A 104 -1.11 -15.45 -9.87
C ARG A 104 -2.39 -16.30 -10.01
N ILE A 105 -3.25 -16.30 -9.00
CA ILE A 105 -4.57 -16.96 -9.09
C ILE A 105 -5.39 -16.34 -10.21
N SER A 106 -5.42 -15.00 -10.27
CA SER A 106 -6.14 -14.23 -11.29
C SER A 106 -5.65 -14.57 -12.69
N LYS A 107 -4.33 -14.71 -12.88
CA LYS A 107 -3.74 -15.18 -14.14
C LYS A 107 -4.24 -16.59 -14.48
N ASN A 108 -4.05 -17.54 -13.58
CA ASN A 108 -4.34 -18.95 -13.83
C ASN A 108 -5.83 -19.21 -14.09
N LYS A 109 -6.71 -18.40 -13.51
CA LYS A 109 -8.15 -18.48 -13.69
C LYS A 109 -8.69 -17.62 -14.83
N GLY A 110 -7.80 -16.95 -15.59
CA GLY A 110 -8.17 -16.16 -16.76
C GLY A 110 -8.78 -14.79 -16.46
N LEU A 111 -8.86 -14.37 -15.19
CA LEU A 111 -9.41 -13.06 -14.79
C LEU A 111 -8.64 -11.90 -15.42
N LEU A 112 -7.33 -12.06 -15.63
CA LEU A 112 -6.48 -10.97 -16.14
C LEU A 112 -6.80 -10.53 -17.57
N LYS A 113 -7.46 -11.37 -18.37
CA LYS A 113 -7.76 -11.06 -19.79
C LYS A 113 -8.65 -9.82 -19.96
N ASP A 114 -9.52 -9.58 -18.98
CA ASP A 114 -10.48 -8.46 -18.97
C ASP A 114 -10.10 -7.40 -17.92
N ALA A 115 -8.94 -7.56 -17.28
CA ALA A 115 -8.56 -6.72 -16.16
C ALA A 115 -7.83 -5.46 -16.65
N THR A 116 -8.07 -4.36 -15.94
CA THR A 116 -7.19 -3.19 -15.95
C THR A 116 -6.57 -3.02 -14.57
N VAL A 117 -5.31 -2.60 -14.53
CA VAL A 117 -4.54 -2.40 -13.30
C VAL A 117 -4.35 -0.92 -13.04
N ILE A 118 -4.71 -0.49 -11.83
CA ILE A 118 -4.27 0.79 -11.27
C ILE A 118 -3.04 0.47 -10.41
N TYR A 119 -1.87 0.90 -10.87
CA TYR A 119 -0.60 0.68 -10.19
C TYR A 119 -0.24 1.91 -9.35
N SER A 120 -0.30 1.75 -8.03
CA SER A 120 -0.12 2.83 -7.06
C SER A 120 1.11 2.61 -6.16
N LEU A 121 2.09 1.87 -6.66
CA LEU A 121 3.40 1.71 -6.03
C LEU A 121 4.46 2.49 -6.82
N TRP A 122 5.66 2.56 -6.26
CA TRP A 122 6.81 3.14 -6.95
C TRP A 122 7.10 2.40 -8.25
N GLU A 123 7.36 3.15 -9.32
CA GLU A 123 7.56 2.60 -10.67
C GLU A 123 8.74 1.63 -10.75
N GLY A 124 9.82 1.88 -10.00
CA GLY A 124 11.01 1.01 -10.00
C GLY A 124 10.77 -0.43 -9.52
N TYR A 125 9.62 -0.72 -8.90
CA TYR A 125 9.23 -2.10 -8.61
C TYR A 125 8.76 -2.86 -9.88
N LEU A 126 8.30 -2.16 -10.91
CA LEU A 126 7.98 -2.77 -12.20
C LEU A 126 9.26 -3.23 -12.92
N ASP A 127 10.34 -2.45 -12.82
CA ASP A 127 11.64 -2.79 -13.42
C ASP A 127 12.21 -4.12 -12.90
N GLN A 128 11.89 -4.46 -11.64
CA GLN A 128 12.29 -5.73 -11.02
C GLN A 128 11.38 -6.91 -11.41
N GLU A 129 10.07 -6.66 -11.57
CA GLU A 129 9.09 -7.69 -11.93
C GLU A 129 7.99 -7.13 -12.84
N ASN A 130 8.17 -7.27 -14.15
CA ASN A 130 7.21 -6.85 -15.18
C ASN A 130 6.00 -7.80 -15.32
N PHE A 131 5.45 -8.31 -14.22
CA PHE A 131 4.36 -9.29 -14.24
C PHE A 131 3.16 -8.82 -15.06
N TRP A 132 2.69 -7.59 -14.84
CA TRP A 132 1.48 -7.09 -15.51
C TRP A 132 1.67 -6.92 -17.02
N GLN A 133 2.80 -6.34 -17.43
CA GLN A 133 3.16 -6.17 -18.84
C GLN A 133 3.36 -7.53 -19.53
N ASN A 134 4.06 -8.47 -18.90
CA ASN A 134 4.30 -9.82 -19.43
C ASN A 134 3.01 -10.65 -19.60
N ASN A 135 1.90 -10.22 -18.98
CA ASN A 135 0.59 -10.84 -19.12
C ASN A 135 -0.39 -9.98 -19.93
N ASN A 136 0.10 -8.96 -20.65
CA ASN A 136 -0.69 -8.06 -21.50
C ASN A 136 -1.86 -7.38 -20.77
N VAL A 137 -1.66 -7.03 -19.49
CA VAL A 137 -2.69 -6.36 -18.70
C VAL A 137 -2.50 -4.84 -18.79
N PRO A 138 -3.48 -4.07 -19.27
CA PRO A 138 -3.42 -2.61 -19.28
C PRO A 138 -3.12 -2.05 -17.88
N LEU A 139 -2.15 -1.14 -17.80
CA LEU A 139 -1.67 -0.57 -16.54
C LEU A 139 -1.74 0.96 -16.57
N HIS A 140 -2.41 1.54 -15.58
CA HIS A 140 -2.42 2.97 -15.30
C HIS A 140 -1.61 3.26 -14.05
N HIS A 141 -0.55 4.05 -14.19
CA HIS A 141 0.27 4.46 -13.06
C HIS A 141 -0.36 5.65 -12.33
N VAL A 142 -0.61 5.47 -11.04
CA VAL A 142 -1.20 6.49 -10.15
C VAL A 142 -0.48 6.44 -8.81
N HIS A 143 0.76 6.88 -8.77
CA HIS A 143 1.58 6.92 -7.56
C HIS A 143 1.72 8.35 -7.02
N CYS A 144 1.82 8.47 -5.70
CA CYS A 144 2.29 9.69 -5.04
C CYS A 144 3.38 9.27 -4.05
N SER A 145 4.52 9.95 -4.08
CA SER A 145 5.64 9.69 -3.17
C SER A 145 5.20 9.86 -1.72
N GLY A 146 5.65 8.96 -0.84
CA GLY A 146 5.53 9.14 0.61
C GLY A 146 6.65 9.99 1.22
N HIS A 147 7.66 10.37 0.42
CA HIS A 147 8.80 11.17 0.86
C HIS A 147 8.58 12.65 0.54
N ALA A 148 9.04 13.52 1.44
CA ALA A 148 9.03 14.96 1.26
C ALA A 148 9.85 15.38 0.03
N TYR A 149 9.35 16.35 -0.72
CA TYR A 149 10.08 16.94 -1.83
C TYR A 149 11.19 17.87 -1.33
N LYS A 150 12.14 18.20 -2.21
CA LYS A 150 13.28 19.08 -1.92
C LYS A 150 12.87 20.40 -1.26
N GLU A 151 11.79 21.02 -1.75
CA GLU A 151 11.30 22.29 -1.21
C GLU A 151 10.64 22.12 0.18
N ASP A 152 9.97 21.00 0.44
CA ASP A 152 9.43 20.70 1.76
C ASP A 152 10.54 20.44 2.79
N LEU A 153 11.62 19.77 2.39
CA LEU A 153 12.81 19.58 3.23
C LEU A 153 13.45 20.92 3.59
N LYS A 154 13.55 21.86 2.63
CA LYS A 154 14.03 23.22 2.90
C LYS A 154 13.12 23.95 3.88
N ARG A 155 11.81 23.90 3.67
CA ARG A 155 10.82 24.53 4.55
C ARG A 155 10.90 23.98 5.97
N LEU A 156 11.04 22.66 6.12
CA LEU A 156 11.21 22.00 7.41
C LEU A 156 12.51 22.45 8.11
N ALA A 157 13.64 22.45 7.41
CA ALA A 157 14.92 22.87 7.96
C ALA A 157 14.91 24.36 8.35
N GLN A 158 14.24 25.22 7.59
CA GLN A 158 14.07 26.63 7.92
C GLN A 158 13.23 26.82 9.19
N ALA A 159 12.11 26.11 9.32
CA ALA A 159 11.22 26.21 10.47
C ALA A 159 11.88 25.72 11.78
N ILE A 160 12.67 24.65 11.70
CA ILE A 160 13.40 24.10 12.86
C ILE A 160 14.66 24.93 13.17
N ASN A 161 15.30 25.49 12.14
CA ASN A 161 16.63 26.14 12.19
C ASN A 161 17.68 25.32 12.98
N PRO A 162 17.97 24.07 12.57
CA PRO A 162 18.87 23.21 13.31
C PRO A 162 20.33 23.70 13.22
N LYS A 163 21.14 23.37 14.24
CA LYS A 163 22.59 23.57 14.25
C LYS A 163 23.31 22.57 13.32
N LYS A 164 22.80 21.33 13.24
CA LYS A 164 23.33 20.23 12.42
C LYS A 164 22.18 19.47 11.75
N ILE A 165 22.42 18.98 10.53
CA ILE A 165 21.50 18.15 9.75
C ILE A 165 22.23 16.87 9.39
N ILE A 166 21.66 15.73 9.78
CA ILE A 166 22.19 14.41 9.43
C ILE A 166 21.21 13.78 8.43
N PRO A 167 21.56 13.68 7.13
CA PRO A 167 20.74 13.01 6.14
C PRO A 167 20.62 11.52 6.48
N ASN A 168 19.40 11.00 6.50
CA ASN A 168 19.11 9.59 6.73
C ASN A 168 18.05 9.11 5.70
N HIS A 169 18.02 7.81 5.42
CA HIS A 169 17.08 7.17 4.48
C HIS A 169 17.16 7.77 3.05
N THR A 170 18.39 7.98 2.56
CA THR A 170 18.69 8.46 1.21
C THR A 170 19.90 7.73 0.63
N PHE A 171 19.89 7.47 -0.68
CA PHE A 171 21.06 6.96 -1.41
C PHE A 171 22.06 8.06 -1.82
N HIS A 172 21.65 9.32 -1.68
CA HIS A 172 22.41 10.48 -2.11
C HIS A 172 22.54 11.52 -0.98
N PRO A 173 23.13 11.15 0.18
CA PRO A 173 23.31 12.10 1.28
C PRO A 173 24.12 13.33 0.84
N GLU A 174 25.07 13.19 -0.07
CA GLU A 174 25.91 14.27 -0.61
C GLU A 174 25.10 15.44 -1.17
N GLN A 175 23.94 15.19 -1.78
CA GLN A 175 23.07 16.22 -2.35
C GLN A 175 22.46 17.14 -1.28
N PHE A 176 22.43 16.72 0.00
CA PHE A 176 21.99 17.58 1.09
C PHE A 176 22.99 18.70 1.35
N ARG A 177 24.27 18.53 1.01
CA ARG A 177 25.27 19.60 1.15
C ARG A 177 24.95 20.78 0.23
N ASP A 178 24.42 20.54 -0.96
CA ASP A 178 23.98 21.61 -1.86
C ASP A 178 22.77 22.39 -1.30
N LEU A 179 21.96 21.71 -0.49
CA LEU A 179 20.75 22.26 0.12
C LEU A 179 21.02 23.04 1.41
N PHE A 180 21.88 22.50 2.27
CA PHE A 180 22.03 22.96 3.65
C PHE A 180 23.47 23.28 4.03
N ARG A 181 24.39 23.21 3.07
CA ARG A 181 25.78 23.65 3.16
C ARG A 181 26.51 23.01 4.36
N ASP A 182 27.08 23.86 5.20
CA ASP A 182 27.92 23.55 6.35
C ASP A 182 27.15 22.96 7.54
N LYS A 183 25.82 23.03 7.53
CA LYS A 183 24.99 22.37 8.55
C LYS A 183 24.99 20.86 8.41
N VAL A 184 25.36 20.31 7.25
CA VAL A 184 25.26 18.87 6.97
C VAL A 184 26.41 18.10 7.61
N MET A 185 26.06 17.09 8.40
CA MET A 185 26.96 16.11 8.98
C MET A 185 26.64 14.74 8.39
N PHE A 186 27.63 14.11 7.75
CA PHE A 186 27.50 12.76 7.23
C PHE A 186 27.92 11.75 8.29
N LEU A 187 27.08 10.74 8.50
CA LEU A 187 27.37 9.61 9.37
C LEU A 187 27.23 8.31 8.59
N GLN A 188 28.06 7.34 8.94
CA GLN A 188 27.94 5.96 8.46
C GLN A 188 27.17 5.10 9.47
N ASP A 189 26.66 3.96 9.02
CA ASP A 189 25.98 3.00 9.88
C ASP A 189 26.91 2.56 11.03
N GLY A 190 26.40 2.64 12.25
CA GLY A 190 27.15 2.30 13.47
C GLY A 190 28.14 3.37 13.95
N GLN A 191 28.29 4.50 13.25
CA GLN A 191 29.14 5.59 13.69
C GLN A 191 28.51 6.34 14.88
N THR A 192 29.24 6.40 15.99
CA THR A 192 28.86 7.21 17.15
C THR A 192 29.24 8.67 16.93
N VAL A 193 28.35 9.58 17.33
CA VAL A 193 28.61 11.03 17.35
C VAL A 193 28.21 11.60 18.70
N ASP A 194 29.05 12.47 19.26
CA ASP A 194 28.69 13.32 20.39
C ASP A 194 28.05 14.60 19.83
N LEU A 195 26.81 14.87 20.24
CA LEU A 195 26.05 16.02 19.78
C LEU A 195 26.38 17.30 20.56
N GLY A 196 27.12 17.20 21.66
CA GLY A 196 27.56 18.36 22.47
C GLY A 196 26.40 19.28 22.85
N LEU A 197 25.27 18.69 23.27
CA LEU A 197 24.06 19.39 23.69
C LEU A 197 24.23 20.08 25.04
#